data_AF-A0A067P5L5-F1
#
_entry.id   AF-A0A067P5L5-F1
#
_cell.length_a   1.000
_cell.length_b   1.000
_cell.length_c   1.000
_cell.angle_alpha   90.00
_cell.angle_beta   90.00
_cell.angle_gamma   90.00
#
_symmetry.space_group_name_H-M   'P 1'
#
loop_
_entity.id
_entity.type
_entity.pdbx_description
1 polymer ?
#
loop_
_entity_poly.entity_id
_entity_poly.type
_entity_poly.pdbx_seq_one_letter_code
_entity_poly.pdbx_strand_id
1 'polypeptide(L)'
;MPDVRELRDHSPPPGEQVQFRFSDRGVRLKPLVKPQGKDMERQNADAGEDMDIDETLELVWRQFVPEIMFKAPNKRTVAEGTHTHMSMEERLNSTTALFKTFNMAGIFERIQFRVIDALDWIALFDRLFPTGFNVSEGKKQNYNSCLYFKTWQNAMARLSRPHVRLVRSEVLQHFNKLWWLPYAEQGRIWRTDVVCRPWTELPGFSGTPVVHIAFNERFFRGPQAILLRRIPKTMHPLAEEEEEEEDE
;
A
#
# COMPACT_ATOMS: atom_id res chain seq x y z
N MET A 1 -0.19 3.44 -19.71
CA MET A 1 -0.74 3.19 -18.34
C MET A 1 -2.18 3.66 -18.37
N PRO A 2 -3.14 2.91 -17.82
CA PRO A 2 -4.52 3.36 -17.75
C PRO A 2 -4.61 4.61 -16.89
N ASP A 3 -5.66 5.37 -17.14
CA ASP A 3 -5.93 6.59 -16.42
C ASP A 3 -6.33 6.26 -14.98
N VAL A 4 -5.69 6.91 -14.01
CA VAL A 4 -6.07 6.83 -12.58
C VAL A 4 -7.53 7.25 -12.37
N ARG A 5 -8.13 7.95 -13.34
CA ARG A 5 -9.56 8.26 -13.36
C ARG A 5 -10.45 7.01 -13.42
N GLU A 6 -10.02 5.92 -14.06
CA GLU A 6 -10.78 4.67 -14.11
C GLU A 6 -10.96 4.05 -12.71
N LEU A 7 -10.01 4.30 -11.78
CA LEU A 7 -10.12 3.89 -10.37
C LEU A 7 -11.16 4.69 -9.56
N ARG A 8 -11.64 5.84 -10.06
CA ARG A 8 -12.66 6.63 -9.36
C ARG A 8 -14.05 6.03 -9.53
N ASP A 9 -14.33 5.43 -10.68
CA ASP A 9 -15.64 4.91 -11.05
C ASP A 9 -15.90 3.51 -10.49
N HIS A 10 -14.85 2.81 -10.04
CA HIS A 10 -14.99 1.54 -9.35
C HIS A 10 -15.61 1.73 -7.96
N SER A 11 -16.87 1.32 -7.82
CA SER A 11 -17.54 1.16 -6.54
C SER A 11 -17.06 -0.12 -5.85
N PRO A 12 -16.79 -0.10 -4.53
CA PRO A 12 -16.36 -1.29 -3.83
C PRO A 12 -17.54 -2.26 -3.68
N PRO A 13 -17.29 -3.56 -3.46
CA PRO A 13 -18.35 -4.49 -3.14
C PRO A 13 -19.15 -4.00 -1.92
N PRO A 14 -20.49 -4.17 -1.88
CA PRO A 14 -21.33 -3.65 -0.80
C PRO A 14 -20.90 -4.03 0.63
N GLY A 15 -20.27 -5.20 0.80
CA GLY A 15 -19.82 -5.70 2.11
C GLY A 15 -18.61 -4.99 2.73
N GLU A 16 -18.03 -4.01 2.04
CA GLU A 16 -16.77 -3.37 2.45
C GLU A 16 -16.84 -1.85 2.54
N GLN A 17 -18.05 -1.31 2.43
CA GLN A 17 -18.31 0.11 2.61
C GLN A 17 -18.07 0.48 4.07
N VAL A 18 -17.02 1.29 4.31
CA VAL A 18 -16.77 1.91 5.61
C VAL A 18 -17.58 3.20 5.65
N GLN A 19 -18.29 3.45 6.75
CA GLN A 19 -18.97 4.73 6.99
C GLN A 19 -18.33 5.42 8.19
N PHE A 20 -17.79 6.62 8.00
CA PHE A 20 -17.05 7.32 9.05
C PHE A 20 -17.92 8.28 9.90
N ARG A 21 -18.98 8.86 9.33
CA ARG A 21 -19.97 9.73 10.02
C ARG A 21 -19.35 10.91 10.79
N PHE A 22 -18.29 11.51 10.28
CA PHE A 22 -17.68 12.72 10.81
C PHE A 22 -18.55 13.96 10.60
N SER A 23 -19.35 13.98 9.53
CA SER A 23 -20.31 15.05 9.25
C SER A 23 -21.32 15.18 10.39
N ASP A 24 -21.79 14.07 10.96
CA ASP A 24 -22.71 14.05 12.11
C ASP A 24 -22.07 14.62 13.39
N ARG A 25 -20.74 14.54 13.48
CA ARG A 25 -19.93 15.00 14.63
C ARG A 25 -19.47 16.46 14.48
N GLY A 26 -19.98 17.17 13.48
CA GLY A 26 -19.63 18.57 13.20
C GLY A 26 -18.25 18.78 12.59
N VAL A 27 -17.57 17.72 12.14
CA VAL A 27 -16.30 17.86 11.42
C VAL A 27 -16.60 18.30 9.99
N ARG A 28 -15.92 19.34 9.51
CA ARG A 28 -16.07 19.87 8.16
C ARG A 28 -14.69 20.15 7.57
N LEU A 29 -14.54 19.86 6.28
CA LEU A 29 -13.38 20.28 5.51
C LEU A 29 -13.49 21.78 5.20
N LYS A 30 -12.43 22.55 5.44
CA LYS A 30 -12.36 23.93 4.94
C LYS A 30 -12.43 23.94 3.40
N PRO A 31 -13.06 24.92 2.75
CA PRO A 31 -13.07 24.99 1.28
C PRO A 31 -11.65 24.98 0.68
N LEU A 32 -11.50 24.37 -0.50
CA LEU A 32 -10.24 24.46 -1.24
C LEU A 32 -10.02 25.91 -1.70
N VAL A 33 -8.89 26.50 -1.31
CA VAL A 33 -8.46 27.79 -1.85
C VAL A 33 -8.03 27.54 -3.29
N LYS A 34 -8.94 27.78 -4.24
CA LYS A 34 -8.63 27.68 -5.68
C LYS A 34 -7.72 28.85 -6.03
N PRO A 35 -6.49 28.64 -6.54
CA PRO A 35 -5.66 29.74 -7.02
C PRO A 35 -6.40 30.44 -8.16
N GLN A 36 -6.78 31.70 -7.95
CA GLN A 36 -7.37 32.55 -8.98
C GLN A 36 -6.25 33.26 -9.72
N GLY A 37 -5.86 32.74 -10.88
CA GLY A 37 -4.88 33.35 -11.77
C GLY A 37 -5.18 33.00 -13.23
N LYS A 38 -5.08 33.99 -14.12
CA LYS A 38 -5.37 33.84 -15.56
C LYS A 38 -4.39 32.90 -16.31
N ASP A 39 -3.24 32.61 -15.70
CA ASP A 39 -2.12 31.91 -16.34
C ASP A 39 -1.86 30.50 -15.80
N MET A 40 -2.74 29.94 -14.96
CA MET A 40 -2.63 28.53 -14.55
C MET A 40 -3.34 27.63 -15.55
N GLU A 41 -2.57 27.02 -16.47
CA GLU A 41 -3.03 25.87 -17.24
C GLU A 41 -3.59 24.81 -16.29
N ARG A 42 -4.87 24.47 -16.50
CA ARG A 42 -5.69 23.54 -15.71
C ARG A 42 -5.17 22.10 -15.80
N GLN A 43 -4.00 21.78 -15.25
CA GLN A 43 -3.52 20.40 -15.27
C GLN A 43 -4.18 19.48 -14.23
N ASN A 44 -5.04 20.00 -13.34
CA ASN A 44 -5.84 19.17 -12.40
C ASN A 44 -7.21 19.80 -12.05
N ALA A 45 -7.95 20.30 -13.04
CA ALA A 45 -9.25 20.97 -12.80
C ALA A 45 -10.38 20.05 -12.31
N ASP A 46 -10.21 18.72 -12.27
CA ASP A 46 -11.25 17.76 -11.87
C ASP A 46 -11.05 17.16 -10.46
N ALA A 47 -10.28 17.83 -9.61
CA ALA A 47 -10.20 17.48 -8.19
C ALA A 47 -11.18 18.33 -7.37
N GLY A 48 -12.43 17.87 -7.34
CA GLY A 48 -13.34 18.14 -6.24
C GLY A 48 -14.51 19.05 -6.59
N GLU A 49 -15.64 18.43 -6.89
CA GLU A 49 -16.87 18.85 -6.21
C GLU A 49 -16.58 18.94 -4.69
N ASP A 50 -17.28 19.82 -3.97
CA ASP A 50 -17.15 19.97 -2.51
C ASP A 50 -17.70 18.70 -1.81
N MET A 51 -17.00 17.58 -1.99
CA MET A 51 -17.26 16.34 -1.26
C MET A 51 -17.12 16.64 0.22
N ASP A 52 -18.03 16.07 0.99
CA ASP A 52 -17.94 16.18 2.44
C ASP A 52 -16.76 15.34 2.97
N ILE A 53 -16.51 15.44 4.29
CA ILE A 53 -15.39 14.70 4.90
C ILE A 53 -15.61 13.19 4.84
N ASP A 54 -16.86 12.73 4.92
CA ASP A 54 -17.18 11.32 4.94
C ASP A 54 -16.96 10.71 3.56
N GLU A 55 -17.55 11.29 2.52
CA GLU A 55 -17.34 10.91 1.12
C GLU A 55 -15.84 10.91 0.75
N THR A 56 -15.11 11.94 1.20
CA THR A 56 -13.67 12.05 0.96
C THR A 56 -12.91 10.88 1.58
N LEU A 57 -13.22 10.51 2.82
CA LEU A 57 -12.51 9.44 3.53
C LEU A 57 -12.94 8.05 3.06
N GLU A 58 -14.19 7.89 2.68
CA GLU A 58 -14.69 6.68 2.02
C GLU A 58 -13.97 6.43 0.71
N LEU A 59 -13.78 7.49 -0.10
CA LEU A 59 -12.99 7.42 -1.33
C LEU A 59 -11.53 7.06 -1.04
N VAL A 60 -10.90 7.71 -0.06
CA VAL A 60 -9.51 7.40 0.36
C VAL A 60 -9.39 5.92 0.74
N TRP A 61 -10.31 5.43 1.58
CA TRP A 61 -10.25 4.06 2.06
C TRP A 61 -10.52 3.04 0.95
N ARG A 62 -11.46 3.34 0.05
CA ARG A 62 -11.76 2.51 -1.13
C ARG A 62 -10.56 2.39 -2.06
N GLN A 63 -9.88 3.50 -2.33
CA GLN A 63 -8.76 3.56 -3.28
C GLN A 63 -7.45 3.01 -2.69
N PHE A 64 -7.34 2.96 -1.36
CA PHE A 64 -6.13 2.52 -0.67
C PHE A 64 -5.61 1.17 -1.18
N VAL A 65 -6.43 0.11 -1.16
CA VAL A 65 -5.94 -1.23 -1.51
C VAL A 65 -5.60 -1.38 -2.99
N PRO A 66 -6.50 -1.02 -3.93
CA PRO A 66 -6.20 -1.07 -5.36
C PRO A 66 -4.91 -0.34 -5.72
N GLU A 67 -4.71 0.87 -5.19
CA GLU A 67 -3.55 1.67 -5.55
C GLU A 67 -2.26 1.12 -4.95
N ILE A 68 -2.29 0.62 -3.72
CA ILE A 68 -1.14 -0.05 -3.13
C ILE A 68 -0.73 -1.24 -4.00
N MET A 69 -1.68 -2.10 -4.39
CA MET A 69 -1.40 -3.28 -5.21
C MET A 69 -1.00 -2.92 -6.64
N PHE A 70 -1.58 -1.88 -7.23
CA PHE A 70 -1.20 -1.39 -8.55
C PHE A 70 0.26 -0.92 -8.59
N LYS A 71 0.80 -0.44 -7.46
CA LYS A 71 2.21 -0.05 -7.31
C LYS A 71 3.13 -1.19 -6.91
N ALA A 72 2.65 -2.43 -6.86
CA ALA A 72 3.49 -3.59 -6.62
C ALA A 72 4.63 -3.64 -7.65
N PRO A 73 5.86 -3.95 -7.22
CA PRO A 73 7.05 -3.84 -8.07
C PRO A 73 7.08 -4.95 -9.13
N ASN A 74 7.67 -4.61 -10.27
CA ASN A 74 8.10 -5.59 -11.26
C ASN A 74 9.51 -6.06 -10.92
N LYS A 75 9.90 -7.24 -11.43
CA LYS A 75 11.28 -7.72 -11.30
C LYS A 75 12.22 -6.84 -12.14
N ARG A 76 13.53 -6.97 -11.92
CA ARG A 76 14.53 -6.02 -12.45
C ARG A 76 14.52 -5.98 -13.98
N THR A 77 14.34 -7.13 -14.60
CA THR A 77 14.21 -7.23 -16.06
C THR A 77 12.76 -7.53 -16.45
N VAL A 78 12.32 -6.96 -17.59
CA VAL A 78 10.97 -7.21 -18.14
C VAL A 78 10.76 -8.71 -18.38
N ALA A 79 11.82 -9.44 -18.73
CA ALA A 79 11.81 -10.88 -18.98
C ALA A 79 11.51 -11.70 -17.72
N GLU A 80 11.90 -11.22 -16.53
CA GLU A 80 11.65 -11.92 -15.27
C GLU A 80 10.17 -11.83 -14.82
N GLY A 81 9.42 -10.85 -15.33
CA GLY A 81 8.00 -10.64 -15.03
C GLY A 81 7.77 -9.79 -13.77
N THR A 82 6.67 -10.05 -13.06
CA THR A 82 6.27 -9.26 -11.88
C THR A 82 6.39 -10.09 -10.60
N HIS A 83 6.59 -9.44 -9.44
CA HIS A 83 6.67 -10.16 -8.15
C HIS A 83 5.33 -10.76 -7.70
N THR A 84 4.24 -10.36 -8.35
CA THR A 84 2.88 -10.76 -8.00
C THR A 84 2.25 -11.60 -9.11
N HIS A 85 1.38 -12.52 -8.72
CA HIS A 85 0.57 -13.32 -9.64
C HIS A 85 -0.70 -12.61 -10.08
N MET A 86 -1.05 -11.50 -9.43
CA MET A 86 -2.29 -10.79 -9.72
C MET A 86 -2.21 -10.13 -11.09
N SER A 87 -3.22 -10.39 -11.91
CA SER A 87 -3.48 -9.65 -13.12
C SER A 87 -3.74 -8.18 -12.79
N MET A 88 -3.66 -7.34 -13.82
CA MET A 88 -3.92 -5.93 -13.67
C MET A 88 -5.35 -5.63 -13.20
N GLU A 89 -6.33 -6.34 -13.75
CA GLU A 89 -7.73 -6.24 -13.35
C GLU A 89 -7.96 -6.69 -11.91
N GLU A 90 -7.30 -7.77 -11.48
CA GLU A 90 -7.36 -8.24 -10.08
C GLU A 90 -6.77 -7.20 -9.11
N ARG A 91 -5.71 -6.49 -9.50
CA ARG A 91 -5.14 -5.41 -8.68
C ARG A 91 -6.10 -4.22 -8.59
N LEU A 92 -6.70 -3.81 -9.70
CA LEU A 92 -7.66 -2.68 -9.75
C LEU A 92 -8.92 -2.96 -8.94
N ASN A 93 -9.39 -4.22 -8.93
CA ASN A 93 -10.57 -4.64 -8.18
C ASN A 93 -10.26 -5.18 -6.77
N SER A 94 -9.02 -5.01 -6.29
CA SER A 94 -8.62 -5.55 -4.99
C SER A 94 -9.25 -4.80 -3.82
N THR A 95 -9.48 -5.50 -2.72
CA THR A 95 -10.11 -4.93 -1.52
C THR A 95 -9.33 -5.29 -0.26
N THR A 96 -9.69 -4.75 0.91
CA THR A 96 -9.03 -5.04 2.20
C THR A 96 -9.10 -6.52 2.59
N ALA A 97 -9.99 -7.31 1.99
CA ALA A 97 -9.97 -8.77 2.12
C ALA A 97 -8.62 -9.37 1.70
N LEU A 98 -7.96 -8.78 0.69
CA LEU A 98 -6.62 -9.16 0.25
C LEU A 98 -5.58 -9.07 1.37
N PHE A 99 -5.71 -8.07 2.24
CA PHE A 99 -4.84 -7.84 3.40
C PHE A 99 -5.30 -8.58 4.66
N LYS A 100 -6.31 -9.46 4.56
CA LYS A 100 -6.88 -10.25 5.67
C LYS A 100 -6.81 -11.75 5.37
N THR A 101 -5.73 -12.20 4.74
CA THR A 101 -5.50 -13.61 4.43
C THR A 101 -4.03 -13.97 4.62
N PHE A 102 -3.76 -15.23 4.99
CA PHE A 102 -2.43 -15.84 4.93
C PHE A 102 -2.22 -16.65 3.66
N ASN A 103 -3.27 -16.84 2.85
CA ASN A 103 -3.14 -17.44 1.54
C ASN A 103 -2.65 -16.39 0.54
N MET A 104 -1.34 -16.37 0.33
CA MET A 104 -0.64 -15.48 -0.59
C MET A 104 -0.34 -16.13 -1.93
N ALA A 105 -0.76 -17.38 -2.15
CA ALA A 105 -0.46 -18.15 -3.36
C ALA A 105 -1.03 -17.53 -4.65
N GLY A 106 -2.14 -16.80 -4.55
CA GLY A 106 -2.70 -16.02 -5.66
C GLY A 106 -2.11 -14.61 -5.77
N ILE A 107 -1.27 -14.19 -4.83
CA ILE A 107 -0.81 -12.81 -4.69
C ILE A 107 0.66 -12.71 -5.07
N PHE A 108 1.53 -13.52 -4.47
CA PHE A 108 2.98 -13.44 -4.64
C PHE A 108 3.57 -14.79 -4.99
N GLU A 109 4.65 -14.73 -5.76
CA GLU A 109 5.50 -15.87 -6.03
C GLU A 109 6.42 -16.14 -4.82
N ARG A 110 7.05 -15.07 -4.32
CA ARG A 110 8.00 -15.08 -3.20
C ARG A 110 7.82 -13.82 -2.40
N ILE A 111 8.08 -13.93 -1.10
CA ILE A 111 8.03 -12.79 -0.19
C ILE A 111 9.19 -12.87 0.79
N GLN A 112 9.63 -11.71 1.25
CA GLN A 112 10.27 -11.56 2.54
C GLN A 112 9.27 -10.98 3.51
N PHE A 113 9.28 -11.46 4.75
CA PHE A 113 8.40 -10.90 5.77
C PHE A 113 9.08 -10.71 7.12
N ARG A 114 8.47 -9.81 7.88
CA ARG A 114 8.66 -9.67 9.33
C ARG A 114 7.31 -9.57 10.01
N VAL A 115 7.26 -10.10 11.21
CA VAL A 115 6.18 -9.79 12.17
C VAL A 115 6.60 -8.51 12.87
N ILE A 116 5.72 -7.52 12.89
CA ILE A 116 5.99 -6.25 13.55
C ILE A 116 5.02 -6.03 14.70
N ASP A 117 5.52 -5.38 15.74
CA ASP A 117 4.75 -5.11 16.95
C ASP A 117 3.74 -3.97 16.74
N ALA A 118 2.92 -3.72 17.75
CA ALA A 118 1.94 -2.63 17.71
C ALA A 118 2.56 -1.24 17.44
N LEU A 119 3.77 -0.95 17.93
CA LEU A 119 4.43 0.35 17.74
C LEU A 119 4.91 0.51 16.29
N ASP A 120 5.57 -0.52 15.76
CA ASP A 120 6.01 -0.55 14.36
C ASP A 120 4.81 -0.57 13.40
N TRP A 121 3.69 -1.20 13.78
CA TRP A 121 2.46 -1.19 12.99
C TRP A 121 1.84 0.23 12.92
N ILE A 122 1.89 0.98 14.01
CA ILE A 122 1.51 2.41 14.02
C ILE A 122 2.49 3.22 13.18
N ALA A 123 3.79 2.95 13.25
CA ALA A 123 4.78 3.63 12.41
C ALA A 123 4.53 3.35 10.91
N LEU A 124 4.11 2.13 10.56
CA LEU A 124 3.69 1.79 9.20
C LEU A 124 2.43 2.56 8.78
N PHE A 125 1.44 2.67 9.66
CA PHE A 125 0.26 3.52 9.45
C PHE A 125 0.64 4.98 9.19
N ASP A 126 1.55 5.55 9.99
CA ASP A 126 1.98 6.93 9.86
C ASP A 126 2.67 7.23 8.52
N ARG A 127 3.32 6.23 7.91
CA ARG A 127 3.94 6.34 6.57
C ARG A 127 2.89 6.33 5.46
N LEU A 128 1.88 5.47 5.56
CA LEU A 128 0.81 5.32 4.56
C LEU A 128 -0.25 6.43 4.66
N PHE A 129 -0.50 6.90 5.88
CA PHE A 129 -1.47 7.95 6.20
C PHE A 129 -0.76 9.02 7.04
N PRO A 130 0.01 9.96 6.46
CA PRO A 130 0.73 10.98 7.22
C PRO A 130 -0.17 12.15 7.67
N THR A 131 0.21 12.88 8.72
CA THR A 131 -0.53 14.06 9.23
C THR A 131 -0.18 15.39 8.60
N GLY A 132 0.87 15.44 7.77
CA GLY A 132 1.35 16.70 7.22
C GLY A 132 2.32 16.52 6.05
N PHE A 133 2.75 17.65 5.51
CA PHE A 133 3.66 17.72 4.36
C PHE A 133 5.12 17.38 4.72
N ASN A 134 5.45 17.24 6.01
CA ASN A 134 6.79 16.88 6.51
C ASN A 134 7.18 15.41 6.23
N VAL A 135 6.59 14.80 5.20
CA VAL A 135 7.20 13.60 4.62
C VAL A 135 8.43 14.13 3.87
N SER A 136 9.62 13.76 4.34
CA SER A 136 10.93 14.30 3.92
C SER A 136 11.05 14.59 2.43
N GLU A 137 11.87 15.58 2.07
CA GLU A 137 12.18 16.01 0.69
C GLU A 137 12.89 14.93 -0.16
N GLY A 138 12.94 13.68 0.30
CA GLY A 138 13.46 12.55 -0.46
C GLY A 138 12.57 12.16 -1.64
N LYS A 139 13.15 11.45 -2.62
CA LYS A 139 12.41 10.87 -3.75
C LYS A 139 11.36 9.89 -3.23
N LYS A 140 10.09 10.30 -3.23
CA LYS A 140 8.93 9.46 -2.87
C LYS A 140 8.52 8.62 -4.07
N GLN A 141 9.12 7.45 -4.20
CA GLN A 141 8.70 6.44 -5.17
C GLN A 141 7.27 5.99 -4.84
N ASN A 142 6.41 6.03 -5.86
CA ASN A 142 5.02 5.55 -5.89
C ASN A 142 3.98 6.36 -5.09
N TYR A 143 4.29 6.93 -3.92
CA TYR A 143 3.31 7.71 -3.13
C TYR A 143 2.68 8.88 -3.90
N ASN A 144 3.50 9.72 -4.55
CA ASN A 144 3.02 10.91 -5.27
C ASN A 144 2.20 10.56 -6.53
N SER A 145 2.16 9.30 -6.92
CA SER A 145 1.32 8.83 -8.03
C SER A 145 0.01 8.19 -7.55
N CYS A 146 -0.15 8.01 -6.24
CA CYS A 146 -1.37 7.46 -5.64
C CYS A 146 -2.40 8.57 -5.42
N LEU A 147 -3.61 8.42 -5.94
CA LEU A 147 -4.71 9.33 -5.72
C LEU A 147 -5.23 9.24 -4.28
N TYR A 148 -5.34 8.05 -3.68
CA TYR A 148 -5.75 7.93 -2.27
C TYR A 148 -4.87 8.79 -1.35
N PHE A 149 -3.55 8.77 -1.60
CA PHE A 149 -2.56 9.46 -0.80
C PHE A 149 -2.68 10.98 -0.95
N LYS A 150 -2.86 11.48 -2.17
CA LYS A 150 -3.11 12.90 -2.45
C LYS A 150 -4.42 13.37 -1.80
N THR A 151 -5.49 12.61 -1.97
CA THR A 151 -6.81 12.92 -1.41
C THR A 151 -6.75 12.98 0.11
N TRP A 152 -6.06 12.01 0.74
CA TRP A 152 -5.79 12.00 2.18
C TRP A 152 -5.02 13.24 2.63
N GLN A 153 -3.89 13.57 1.99
CA GLN A 153 -3.07 14.73 2.37
C GLN A 153 -3.86 16.04 2.24
N ASN A 154 -4.63 16.19 1.16
CA ASN A 154 -5.48 17.35 0.95
C ASN A 154 -6.57 17.46 2.03
N ALA A 155 -7.20 16.35 2.40
CA ALA A 155 -8.19 16.32 3.48
C ALA A 155 -7.55 16.73 4.83
N MET A 156 -6.39 16.15 5.17
CA MET A 156 -5.71 16.44 6.44
C MET A 156 -5.26 17.91 6.54
N ALA A 157 -4.83 18.51 5.44
CA ALA A 157 -4.43 19.93 5.39
C ALA A 157 -5.61 20.90 5.62
N ARG A 158 -6.84 20.46 5.36
CA ARG A 158 -8.07 21.26 5.48
C ARG A 158 -8.74 21.14 6.85
N LEU A 159 -8.25 20.25 7.72
CA LEU A 159 -8.80 20.01 9.05
C LEU A 159 -8.05 20.77 10.14
N SER A 160 -8.73 21.01 11.27
CA SER A 160 -8.07 21.49 12.49
C SER A 160 -7.25 20.36 13.12
N ARG A 161 -6.22 20.68 13.91
CA ARG A 161 -5.39 19.65 14.59
C ARG A 161 -6.22 18.66 15.43
N PRO A 162 -7.24 19.09 16.21
CA PRO A 162 -8.12 18.15 16.91
C PRO A 162 -8.88 17.22 15.96
N HIS A 163 -9.40 17.73 14.84
CA HIS A 163 -10.12 16.91 13.86
C HIS A 163 -9.19 15.94 13.12
N VAL A 164 -7.95 16.34 12.80
CA VAL A 164 -6.94 15.43 12.23
C VAL A 164 -6.72 14.24 13.16
N ARG A 165 -6.49 14.48 14.46
CA ARG A 165 -6.31 13.39 15.44
C ARG A 165 -7.51 12.46 15.48
N LEU A 166 -8.71 13.03 15.46
CA LEU A 166 -9.95 12.26 15.48
C LEU A 166 -10.08 11.39 14.24
N VAL A 167 -9.92 11.97 13.05
CA VAL A 167 -10.04 11.26 11.77
C VAL A 167 -9.03 10.12 11.68
N ARG A 168 -7.77 10.39 12.03
CA ARG A 168 -6.73 9.35 12.08
C ARG A 168 -7.08 8.21 12.99
N SER A 169 -7.62 8.50 14.18
CA SER A 169 -7.96 7.49 15.15
C SER A 169 -8.97 6.50 14.57
N GLU A 170 -10.01 6.98 13.90
CA GLU A 170 -10.99 6.09 13.26
C GLU A 170 -10.38 5.31 12.10
N VAL A 171 -9.62 5.96 11.20
CA VAL A 171 -8.96 5.24 10.09
C VAL A 171 -7.99 4.18 10.62
N LEU A 172 -7.26 4.47 11.70
CA LEU A 172 -6.38 3.52 12.37
C LEU A 172 -7.15 2.32 12.92
N GLN A 173 -8.38 2.48 13.42
CA GLN A 173 -9.21 1.34 13.84
C GLN A 173 -9.52 0.39 12.68
N HIS A 174 -9.72 0.91 11.47
CA HIS A 174 -9.91 0.08 10.27
C HIS A 174 -8.60 -0.55 9.81
N PHE A 175 -7.51 0.21 9.83
CA PHE A 175 -6.16 -0.25 9.50
C PHE A 175 -5.69 -1.38 10.43
N ASN A 176 -6.03 -1.31 11.72
CA ASN A 176 -5.71 -2.33 12.72
C ASN A 176 -6.48 -3.66 12.55
N LYS A 177 -7.35 -3.76 11.54
CA LYS A 177 -8.02 -5.01 11.14
C LYS A 177 -7.29 -5.73 10.00
N LEU A 178 -6.24 -5.12 9.43
CA LEU A 178 -5.43 -5.71 8.37
C LEU A 178 -4.37 -6.62 8.99
N TRP A 179 -4.15 -7.78 8.38
CA TRP A 179 -3.25 -8.82 8.87
C TRP A 179 -1.85 -8.65 8.32
N TRP A 180 -1.73 -8.13 7.10
CA TRP A 180 -0.46 -7.85 6.46
C TRP A 180 -0.55 -6.65 5.53
N LEU A 181 0.59 -6.00 5.29
CA LEU A 181 0.76 -4.90 4.36
C LEU A 181 2.16 -4.92 3.74
N PRO A 182 2.40 -4.20 2.63
CA PRO A 182 3.76 -3.89 2.21
C PRO A 182 4.51 -3.24 3.38
N TYR A 183 5.78 -3.61 3.58
CA TYR A 183 6.62 -2.91 4.55
C TYR A 183 7.04 -1.55 3.97
N ALA A 184 6.15 -0.57 4.10
CA ALA A 184 6.33 0.75 3.56
C ALA A 184 7.38 1.54 4.35
N GLU A 185 8.21 2.27 3.62
CA GLU A 185 9.22 3.18 4.15
C GLU A 185 8.84 4.63 3.80
N GLN A 186 9.57 5.60 4.35
CA GLN A 186 9.27 7.02 4.13
C GLN A 186 9.26 7.41 2.64
N GLY A 187 10.11 6.76 1.83
CA GLY A 187 10.26 7.07 0.41
C GLY A 187 9.61 6.08 -0.56
N ARG A 188 9.10 4.93 -0.11
CA ARG A 188 8.49 3.92 -0.99
C ARG A 188 7.44 3.08 -0.28
N ILE A 189 6.38 2.72 -1.01
CA ILE A 189 5.32 1.81 -0.52
C ILE A 189 5.84 0.37 -0.49
N TRP A 190 6.44 -0.07 -1.59
CA TRP A 190 7.00 -1.41 -1.71
C TRP A 190 8.52 -1.34 -1.62
N ARG A 191 9.09 -2.12 -0.71
CA ARG A 191 10.51 -2.42 -0.69
C ARG A 191 10.75 -3.78 -1.36
N THR A 192 11.75 -3.81 -2.22
CA THR A 192 12.33 -5.04 -2.77
C THR A 192 13.81 -5.06 -2.42
N ASP A 193 14.29 -6.16 -1.87
CA ASP A 193 15.68 -6.33 -1.50
C ASP A 193 16.06 -7.80 -1.50
N VAL A 194 17.35 -8.10 -1.56
CA VAL A 194 17.86 -9.45 -1.29
C VAL A 194 17.70 -9.73 0.21
N VAL A 195 17.45 -10.98 0.58
CA VAL A 195 17.18 -11.30 1.99
C VAL A 195 18.39 -10.98 2.84
N CYS A 196 18.16 -10.13 3.83
CA CYS A 196 19.10 -9.90 4.92
C CYS A 196 18.39 -10.15 6.25
N ARG A 197 19.13 -10.58 7.27
CA ARG A 197 18.55 -10.67 8.62
C ARG A 197 18.08 -9.29 9.09
N PRO A 198 17.04 -9.20 9.93
CA PRO A 198 16.15 -10.27 10.40
C PRO A 198 14.90 -10.56 9.53
N TRP A 199 14.99 -10.53 8.20
CA TRP A 199 13.87 -10.96 7.33
C TRP A 199 13.82 -12.49 7.16
N THR A 200 12.60 -13.03 7.03
CA THR A 200 12.38 -14.44 6.65
C THR A 200 11.87 -14.49 5.22
N GLU A 201 12.50 -15.28 4.35
CA GLU A 201 12.04 -15.51 2.97
C GLU A 201 11.22 -16.79 2.84
N LEU A 202 10.17 -16.76 2.01
CA LEU A 202 9.40 -17.93 1.63
C LEU A 202 9.25 -17.99 0.09
N PRO A 203 9.30 -19.19 -0.53
CA PRO A 203 9.41 -20.52 0.10
C PRO A 203 10.84 -20.97 0.48
N GLY A 204 11.85 -20.11 0.32
CA GLY A 204 13.25 -20.37 0.68
C GLY A 204 14.15 -19.23 0.20
N PHE A 205 15.45 -19.27 0.47
CA PHE A 205 16.39 -18.23 0.01
C PHE A 205 16.69 -18.33 -1.50
N SER A 206 16.67 -17.23 -2.26
CA SER A 206 17.17 -17.22 -3.66
C SER A 206 18.42 -16.41 -3.93
N GLY A 207 18.80 -15.50 -3.04
CA GLY A 207 19.75 -14.44 -3.39
C GLY A 207 19.19 -13.40 -4.36
N THR A 208 17.90 -13.46 -4.73
CA THR A 208 17.26 -12.46 -5.61
C THR A 208 16.38 -11.49 -4.82
N PRO A 209 16.22 -10.24 -5.29
CA PRO A 209 15.34 -9.31 -4.62
C PRO A 209 13.89 -9.80 -4.62
N VAL A 210 13.19 -9.70 -3.49
CA VAL A 210 11.76 -10.02 -3.37
C VAL A 210 11.03 -8.95 -2.56
N VAL A 211 9.69 -8.95 -2.60
CA VAL A 211 8.88 -7.94 -1.90
C VAL A 211 8.91 -8.13 -0.39
N HIS A 212 8.98 -7.03 0.35
CA HIS A 212 8.95 -7.02 1.81
C HIS A 212 7.53 -6.80 2.33
N ILE A 213 7.10 -7.67 3.23
CA ILE A 213 5.78 -7.67 3.85
C ILE A 213 5.91 -7.53 5.37
N ALA A 214 5.05 -6.69 5.93
CA ALA A 214 4.81 -6.58 7.35
C ALA A 214 3.59 -7.43 7.73
N PHE A 215 3.74 -8.35 8.68
CA PHE A 215 2.60 -8.99 9.33
C PHE A 215 2.32 -8.32 10.67
N ASN A 216 1.04 -8.07 10.93
CA ASN A 216 0.57 -7.58 12.21
C ASN A 216 0.64 -8.72 13.24
N GLU A 217 1.40 -8.52 14.32
CA GLU A 217 1.58 -9.51 15.38
C GLU A 217 0.25 -10.04 15.93
N ARG A 218 -0.79 -9.20 15.98
CA ARG A 218 -2.11 -9.55 16.52
C ARG A 218 -2.76 -10.71 15.79
N PHE A 219 -2.52 -10.83 14.49
CA PHE A 219 -3.16 -11.83 13.65
C PHE A 219 -2.23 -12.97 13.25
N PHE A 220 -0.91 -12.76 13.36
CA PHE A 220 0.09 -13.70 12.86
C PHE A 220 0.01 -15.06 13.58
N ARG A 221 -0.08 -16.15 12.80
CA ARG A 221 -0.24 -17.53 13.31
C ARG A 221 1.00 -18.40 13.14
N GLY A 222 2.13 -17.80 12.81
CA GLY A 222 3.38 -18.49 12.48
C GLY A 222 3.63 -18.63 10.97
N PRO A 223 4.88 -18.86 10.55
CA PRO A 223 5.26 -18.95 9.14
C PRO A 223 4.50 -20.04 8.36
N GLN A 224 4.16 -21.15 9.03
CA GLN A 224 3.43 -22.29 8.47
C GLN A 224 2.00 -21.95 8.04
N ALA A 225 1.42 -20.85 8.55
CA ALA A 225 0.11 -20.39 8.11
C ALA A 225 0.17 -19.69 6.75
N ILE A 226 1.35 -19.21 6.33
CA ILE A 226 1.53 -18.51 5.06
C ILE A 226 1.56 -19.55 3.93
N LEU A 227 0.57 -19.48 3.05
CA LEU A 227 0.50 -20.34 1.87
C LEU A 227 0.99 -19.54 0.66
N LEU A 228 2.07 -20.00 0.04
CA LEU A 228 2.53 -19.54 -1.28
C LEU A 228 2.29 -20.64 -2.32
N ARG A 229 2.25 -20.24 -3.58
CA ARG A 229 2.16 -21.21 -4.68
C ARG A 229 3.41 -22.08 -4.65
N ARG A 230 3.23 -23.40 -4.66
CA ARG A 230 4.37 -24.31 -4.82
C ARG A 230 4.92 -24.14 -6.23
N ILE A 231 6.10 -23.55 -6.33
CA ILE A 231 6.87 -23.55 -7.57
C ILE A 231 7.63 -24.87 -7.56
N PRO A 232 7.54 -25.71 -8.61
CA PRO A 232 8.43 -26.85 -8.76
C PRO A 232 9.88 -26.36 -8.58
N LYS A 233 10.71 -27.10 -7.84
CA LYS A 233 12.16 -26.83 -7.77
C LYS A 233 12.76 -27.08 -9.16
N THR A 234 12.55 -26.18 -10.11
CA THR A 234 13.48 -26.01 -11.22
C THR A 234 14.67 -25.27 -10.64
N MET A 235 15.84 -25.90 -10.62
CA MET A 235 17.10 -25.24 -10.23
C MET A 235 17.18 -23.91 -10.96
N HIS A 236 17.38 -22.83 -10.20
CA HIS A 236 17.63 -21.54 -10.80
C HIS A 236 19.01 -21.61 -11.44
N PRO A 237 19.18 -21.29 -12.73
CA PRO A 237 20.45 -21.44 -13.45
C PRO A 237 21.58 -20.52 -12.94
N LEU A 238 21.33 -19.70 -11.90
CA LEU A 238 22.34 -18.84 -11.26
C LEU A 238 22.86 -19.44 -9.95
N ALA A 239 22.31 -20.57 -9.48
CA ALA A 239 22.81 -21.25 -8.30
C ALA A 239 24.01 -22.18 -8.62
N GLU A 240 24.35 -22.36 -9.91
CA GLU A 240 25.48 -23.18 -10.34
C GLU A 240 26.79 -22.37 -10.46
N GLU A 241 26.74 -21.04 -10.49
CA GLU A 241 27.96 -20.21 -10.67
C GLU A 241 28.73 -19.94 -9.36
N GLU A 242 28.15 -20.20 -8.18
CA GLU A 242 28.85 -19.99 -6.89
C GLU A 242 29.57 -21.25 -6.36
N GLU A 243 29.33 -22.44 -6.92
CA GLU A 243 30.02 -23.68 -6.48
C GLU A 243 31.30 -23.99 -7.29
N GLU A 244 31.63 -23.23 -8.35
CA GLU A 244 32.84 -23.45 -9.16
C GLU A 244 34.08 -22.62 -8.72
N GLU A 245 33.97 -21.71 -7.74
CA GLU A 245 35.11 -20.88 -7.28
C GLU A 245 35.81 -21.39 -5.99
N GLU A 246 35.38 -22.51 -5.39
CA GLU A 246 36.05 -23.06 -4.18
C GLU A 246 37.08 -24.18 -4.45
N ASP A 247 37.31 -24.57 -5.72
CA ASP A 247 38.20 -25.67 -6.10
C ASP A 247 39.39 -25.24 -7.01
N GLU A 248 40.01 -24.07 -6.78
CA GLU A 248 41.35 -23.73 -7.34
C GLU A 248 42.38 -23.27 -6.28
#